data_AF-A0A933ZCB1-F1
#
_entry.id   AF-A0A933ZCB1-F1
#
_cell.length_a   1.000
_cell.length_b   1.000
_cell.length_c   1.000
_cell.angle_alpha   90.00
_cell.angle_beta   90.00
_cell.angle_gamma   90.00
#
_symmetry.space_group_name_H-M   'P 1'
#
loop_
_entity.id
_entity.type
_entity.pdbx_description
1 polymer ?
#
loop_
_entity_poly.entity_id
_entity_poly.type
_entity_poly.pdbx_seq_one_letter_code
_entity_poly.pdbx_strand_id
1 'polypeptide(L)'
;MNLGRYNDANKDLTLTDNYLVGATEFPNPWQTMTISGNTFIGPVTGAIDTSQYPGNVYLADKPTGTKVFVRANREQAGRAHVIVYNWDGADQVEVDLAAVLKSGDGFEVRNGQSFLAPAAAKGTFEGAPVSLPGPWPHGKSFAV
;
A
#
# COMPACT_ATOMS: atom_id res chain seq x y z
N MET A 1 -9.22 10.95 -0.97
CA MET A 1 -10.28 10.00 -0.57
C MET A 1 -11.25 10.71 0.36
N ASN A 2 -12.53 10.33 0.33
CA ASN A 2 -13.59 10.85 1.18
C ASN A 2 -14.16 9.70 2.03
N LEU A 3 -14.18 9.84 3.35
CA LEU A 3 -14.64 8.82 4.30
C LEU A 3 -15.95 9.27 4.97
N GLY A 4 -17.08 8.71 4.51
CA GLY A 4 -18.39 8.99 5.12
C GLY A 4 -19.20 10.12 4.46
N ARG A 5 -19.00 10.35 3.16
CA ARG A 5 -19.59 11.47 2.40
C ARG A 5 -21.13 11.50 2.34
N TYR A 6 -21.78 10.35 2.26
CA TYR A 6 -23.22 10.28 1.94
C TYR A 6 -24.15 10.14 3.14
N ASN A 7 -23.63 10.20 4.37
CA ASN A 7 -24.45 10.14 5.58
C ASN A 7 -24.17 11.36 6.45
N ASP A 8 -25.24 11.97 6.98
CA ASP A 8 -25.16 13.10 7.91
C ASP A 8 -24.62 12.65 9.29
N ALA A 9 -24.74 11.36 9.61
CA ALA A 9 -24.12 10.73 10.77
C ALA A 9 -23.61 9.33 10.42
N ASN A 10 -22.29 9.16 10.38
CA ASN A 10 -21.69 7.83 10.21
C ASN A 10 -21.63 7.11 11.57
N LYS A 11 -21.69 5.77 11.55
CA LYS A 11 -21.60 4.96 12.79
C LYS A 11 -20.13 4.79 13.20
N ASP A 12 -19.55 3.64 12.91
CA ASP A 12 -18.24 3.26 13.40
C ASP A 12 -17.23 3.20 12.25
N LEU A 13 -16.07 3.80 12.44
CA LEU A 13 -14.91 3.67 11.56
C LEU A 13 -13.78 2.94 12.27
N THR A 14 -13.29 1.88 11.65
CA THR A 14 -11.97 1.31 11.98
C THR A 14 -11.05 1.52 10.81
N LEU A 15 -10.02 2.33 11.01
CA LEU A 15 -9.00 2.63 10.02
C LEU A 15 -7.65 2.37 10.69
N THR A 16 -7.06 1.21 10.43
CA THR A 16 -5.81 0.79 11.09
C THR A 16 -4.78 0.31 10.08
N ASP A 17 -3.51 0.66 10.33
CA ASP A 17 -2.35 0.16 9.57
C ASP A 17 -2.39 0.43 8.05
N ASN A 18 -3.02 1.55 7.66
CA ASN A 18 -3.12 1.97 6.26
C ASN A 18 -2.00 2.94 5.88
N TYR A 19 -1.63 2.92 4.61
CA TYR A 19 -0.68 3.86 4.02
C TYR A 19 -1.41 4.69 2.95
N LEU A 20 -1.87 5.88 3.35
CA LEU A 20 -2.78 6.70 2.57
C LEU A 20 -2.01 7.82 1.88
N VAL A 21 -2.07 7.85 0.54
CA VAL A 21 -1.42 8.87 -0.28
C VAL A 21 -2.49 9.78 -0.91
N GLY A 22 -2.31 11.09 -0.71
CA GLY A 22 -3.23 12.13 -1.15
C GLY A 22 -4.16 12.62 -0.03
N ALA A 23 -4.96 13.63 -0.34
CA ALA A 23 -5.90 14.22 0.62
C ALA A 23 -6.88 13.18 1.17
N THR A 24 -7.07 13.14 2.48
CA THR A 24 -8.08 12.31 3.14
C THR A 24 -9.06 13.18 3.90
N GLU A 25 -10.32 13.11 3.51
CA GLU A 25 -11.38 13.96 4.03
C GLU A 25 -12.39 13.15 4.84
N PHE A 26 -12.75 13.67 6.01
CA PHE A 26 -13.81 13.18 6.89
C PHE A 26 -14.97 14.18 6.84
N PRO A 27 -15.76 14.21 5.75
CA PRO A 27 -16.73 15.27 5.50
C PRO A 27 -17.82 15.38 6.58
N ASN A 28 -18.16 14.26 7.23
CA ASN A 28 -19.20 14.19 8.26
C ASN A 28 -18.66 13.43 9.49
N PRO A 29 -19.19 13.72 10.69
CA PRO A 29 -18.75 13.05 11.92
C PRO A 29 -19.09 11.55 11.90
N TRP A 30 -18.30 10.80 12.68
CA TRP A 30 -18.50 9.39 12.99
C TRP A 30 -18.85 9.26 14.48
N GLN A 31 -19.79 8.38 14.83
CA GLN A 31 -20.14 8.13 16.23
C GLN A 31 -18.97 7.52 17.00
N THR A 32 -18.24 6.58 16.38
CA THR A 32 -17.00 6.05 16.94
C THR A 32 -15.92 5.94 15.88
N MET A 33 -14.67 6.22 16.27
CA MET A 33 -13.51 6.11 15.39
C MET A 33 -12.34 5.42 16.11
N THR A 34 -11.85 4.35 15.51
CA THR A 34 -10.58 3.71 15.85
C THR A 34 -9.60 3.98 14.72
N ILE A 35 -8.71 4.95 14.92
CA ILE A 35 -7.73 5.39 13.92
C ILE A 35 -6.33 5.29 14.52
N SER A 36 -5.56 4.27 14.13
CA SER A 36 -4.22 4.01 14.71
C SER A 36 -3.31 3.29 13.72
N GLY A 37 -2.00 3.48 13.82
CA GLY A 37 -0.99 2.78 13.01
C GLY A 37 -0.96 3.21 11.54
N ASN A 38 -1.77 4.19 11.14
CA ASN A 38 -1.80 4.65 9.75
C ASN A 38 -0.68 5.66 9.47
N THR A 39 -0.28 5.74 8.21
CA THR A 39 0.52 6.83 7.66
C THR A 39 -0.33 7.61 6.66
N PHE A 40 -0.59 8.89 6.93
CA PHE A 40 -1.26 9.82 6.04
C PHE A 40 -0.21 10.70 5.36
N ILE A 41 -0.22 10.75 4.04
CA ILE A 41 0.68 11.57 3.22
C ILE A 41 -0.20 12.53 2.41
N GLY A 42 -0.27 13.77 2.87
CA GLY A 42 -1.19 14.79 2.39
C GLY A 42 -2.17 15.26 3.47
N PRO A 43 -3.02 16.25 3.14
CA PRO A 43 -3.90 16.88 4.12
C PRO A 43 -4.96 15.91 4.63
N VAL A 44 -5.21 15.98 5.94
CA VAL A 44 -6.33 15.30 6.63
C VAL A 44 -7.29 16.36 7.13
N THR A 45 -8.52 16.36 6.64
CA THR A 45 -9.47 17.47 6.85
C THR A 45 -10.88 16.98 7.20
N GLY A 46 -11.73 17.90 7.66
CA GLY A 46 -13.14 17.65 7.94
C GLY A 46 -13.43 17.52 9.44
N ALA A 47 -14.45 16.73 9.78
CA ALA A 47 -14.92 16.45 11.14
C ALA A 47 -13.98 15.50 11.90
N ILE A 48 -12.69 15.85 11.98
CA ILE A 48 -11.66 15.11 12.69
C ILE A 48 -10.65 16.07 13.31
N ASP A 49 -10.25 15.77 14.55
CA ASP A 49 -9.10 16.38 15.20
C ASP A 49 -7.97 15.34 15.25
N THR A 50 -6.96 15.51 14.39
CA THR A 50 -5.86 14.54 14.27
C THR A 50 -4.99 14.46 15.53
N SER A 51 -5.02 15.48 16.40
CA SER A 51 -4.28 15.46 17.67
C SER A 51 -4.83 14.40 18.65
N GLN A 52 -6.08 13.98 18.47
CA GLN A 52 -6.70 12.91 19.27
C GLN A 52 -6.26 11.51 18.83
N TYR A 53 -5.55 11.39 17.71
CA TYR A 53 -5.10 10.12 17.14
C TYR A 53 -3.57 10.08 16.94
N PRO A 54 -2.77 10.25 18.03
CA PRO A 54 -1.31 10.36 17.94
C PRO A 54 -0.61 9.06 17.54
N GLY A 55 -1.32 7.92 17.53
CA GLY A 55 -0.80 6.64 17.06
C GLY A 55 -0.62 6.55 15.53
N ASN A 56 -0.83 7.64 14.81
CA ASN A 56 -0.66 7.73 13.36
C ASN A 56 0.49 8.68 13.01
N VAL A 57 1.01 8.52 11.79
CA VAL A 57 1.99 9.42 11.19
C VAL A 57 1.28 10.32 10.19
N TYR A 58 1.47 11.63 10.29
CA TYR A 58 0.90 12.63 9.39
C TYR A 58 2.04 13.40 8.71
N LEU A 59 2.17 13.25 7.39
CA LEU A 59 3.20 13.88 6.58
C LEU A 59 2.57 14.86 5.59
N ALA A 60 3.07 16.10 5.57
CA ALA A 60 2.64 17.11 4.60
C ALA A 60 3.30 16.88 3.23
N ASP A 61 4.58 16.53 3.23
CA ASP A 61 5.38 16.27 2.04
C ASP A 61 5.45 14.77 1.71
N LYS A 62 5.81 14.47 0.45
CA LYS A 62 6.10 13.10 0.07
C LYS A 62 7.32 12.57 0.84
N PRO A 63 7.29 11.30 1.30
CA PRO A 63 8.48 10.64 1.87
C PRO A 63 9.61 10.49 0.84
N THR A 64 10.75 10.01 1.31
CA THR A 64 11.83 9.48 0.48
C THR A 64 11.85 7.95 0.51
N GLY A 65 12.69 7.34 -0.32
CA GLY A 65 12.90 5.90 -0.38
C GLY A 65 11.79 5.14 -1.09
N THR A 66 11.73 3.84 -0.80
CA THR A 66 10.69 2.94 -1.29
C THR A 66 9.88 2.40 -0.12
N LYS A 67 8.57 2.23 -0.33
CA LYS A 67 7.69 1.50 0.59
C LYS A 67 7.05 0.35 -0.17
N VAL A 68 7.36 -0.87 0.26
CA VAL A 68 6.84 -2.10 -0.34
C VAL A 68 5.93 -2.80 0.66
N PHE A 69 4.75 -3.19 0.19
CA PHE A 69 3.82 -4.05 0.91
C PHE A 69 3.65 -5.35 0.15
N VAL A 70 3.84 -6.48 0.83
CA VAL A 70 3.58 -7.81 0.28
C VAL A 70 2.46 -8.43 1.09
N ARG A 71 1.34 -8.70 0.42
CA ARG A 71 0.15 -9.30 1.02
C ARG A 71 -0.07 -10.67 0.40
N ALA A 72 0.29 -11.71 1.15
CA ALA A 72 0.01 -13.09 0.76
C ALA A 72 -1.50 -13.29 0.53
N ASN A 73 -1.84 -14.07 -0.50
CA ASN A 73 -3.20 -14.48 -0.76
C ASN A 73 -3.57 -15.61 0.22
N ARG A 74 -4.56 -15.35 1.08
CA ARG A 74 -5.01 -16.31 2.10
C ARG A 74 -5.57 -17.61 1.50
N GLU A 75 -6.16 -17.52 0.31
CA GLU A 75 -6.87 -18.63 -0.32
C GLU A 75 -5.96 -19.46 -1.24
N GLN A 76 -4.79 -18.93 -1.62
CA GLN A 76 -3.87 -19.56 -2.57
C GLN A 76 -2.42 -19.36 -2.11
N ALA A 77 -1.87 -20.39 -1.46
CA ALA A 77 -0.47 -20.41 -1.06
C ALA A 77 0.46 -20.18 -2.27
N GLY A 78 1.55 -19.46 -2.06
CA GLY A 78 2.49 -19.09 -3.13
C GLY A 78 2.07 -17.88 -3.96
N ARG A 79 0.90 -17.27 -3.70
CA ARG A 79 0.46 -16.05 -4.39
C ARG A 79 0.44 -14.84 -3.47
N ALA A 80 0.67 -13.66 -4.05
CA ALA A 80 0.59 -12.40 -3.31
C ALA A 80 0.22 -11.21 -4.17
N HIS A 81 -0.30 -10.18 -3.51
CA HIS A 81 -0.34 -8.83 -4.04
C HIS A 81 0.82 -8.03 -3.49
N VAL A 82 1.57 -7.36 -4.37
CA VAL A 82 2.66 -6.47 -3.99
C VAL A 82 2.25 -5.04 -4.34
N ILE A 83 2.44 -4.10 -3.43
CA ILE A 83 2.21 -2.67 -3.66
C ILE A 83 3.53 -1.95 -3.41
N VAL A 84 3.96 -1.15 -4.38
CA VAL A 84 5.22 -0.40 -4.33
C VAL A 84 4.93 1.10 -4.46
N TYR A 85 5.37 1.86 -3.46
CA TYR A 85 5.54 3.31 -3.55
C TYR A 85 7.03 3.61 -3.73
N ASN A 86 7.42 4.09 -4.90
CA ASN A 86 8.80 4.43 -5.23
C ASN A 86 8.96 5.96 -5.23
N TRP A 87 9.21 6.55 -4.07
CA TRP A 87 9.21 8.00 -3.89
C TRP A 87 10.44 8.68 -4.50
N ASP A 88 11.57 7.97 -4.49
CA ASP A 88 12.83 8.41 -5.06
C ASP A 88 12.89 8.24 -6.58
N GLY A 89 11.94 7.50 -7.16
CA GLY A 89 11.95 7.21 -8.60
C GLY A 89 13.12 6.35 -9.02
N ALA A 90 13.51 5.37 -8.19
CA ALA A 90 14.57 4.42 -8.51
C ALA A 90 14.22 3.60 -9.76
N ASP A 91 15.23 3.31 -10.58
CA ASP A 91 15.09 2.48 -11.79
C ASP A 91 14.82 1.00 -11.46
N GLN A 92 15.17 0.58 -10.26
CA GLN A 92 14.93 -0.77 -9.75
C GLN A 92 14.46 -0.70 -8.30
N VAL A 93 13.51 -1.57 -7.96
CA VAL A 93 13.01 -1.73 -6.59
C VAL A 93 13.12 -3.18 -6.17
N GLU A 94 13.82 -3.44 -5.07
CA GLU A 94 13.93 -4.76 -4.46
C GLU A 94 12.67 -5.10 -3.67
N VAL A 95 12.10 -6.28 -3.93
CA VAL A 95 10.89 -6.79 -3.27
C VAL A 95 11.19 -8.11 -2.60
N ASP A 96 11.07 -8.16 -1.27
CA ASP A 96 11.18 -9.40 -0.50
C ASP A 96 9.90 -10.24 -0.63
N LEU A 97 10.03 -11.42 -1.24
CA LEU A 97 8.95 -12.39 -1.42
C LEU A 97 9.11 -13.64 -0.54
N ALA A 98 10.07 -13.68 0.39
CA ALA A 98 10.36 -14.87 1.19
C ALA A 98 9.21 -15.31 2.10
N ALA A 99 8.29 -14.40 2.43
CA ALA A 99 7.07 -14.72 3.17
C ALA A 99 6.02 -15.48 2.32
N VAL A 100 6.21 -15.54 1.00
CA VAL A 100 5.25 -16.08 0.03
C VAL A 100 5.84 -17.26 -0.75
N LEU A 101 7.11 -17.14 -1.15
CA LEU A 101 7.83 -18.10 -1.97
C LEU A 101 8.95 -18.76 -1.16
N LYS A 102 9.24 -20.02 -1.49
CA LYS A 102 10.38 -20.77 -0.96
C LYS A 102 11.50 -20.81 -1.98
N SER A 103 12.73 -20.96 -1.50
CA SER A 103 13.88 -21.15 -2.39
C SER A 103 13.64 -22.35 -3.31
N GLY A 104 13.83 -22.17 -4.62
CA GLY A 104 13.53 -23.17 -5.65
C GLY A 104 12.14 -23.03 -6.29
N ASP A 105 11.24 -22.20 -5.77
CA ASP A 105 9.93 -21.97 -6.39
C ASP A 105 10.08 -21.16 -7.68
N GLY A 106 9.40 -21.60 -8.74
CA GLY A 106 9.23 -20.77 -9.94
C GLY A 106 8.23 -19.64 -9.69
N PHE A 107 8.53 -18.44 -10.20
CA PHE A 107 7.67 -17.28 -10.01
C PHE A 107 7.50 -16.44 -11.29
N GLU A 108 6.39 -15.71 -11.34
CA GLU A 108 6.15 -14.63 -12.29
C GLU A 108 5.54 -13.44 -11.52
N VAL A 109 6.14 -12.26 -11.63
CA VAL A 109 5.59 -11.02 -11.10
C VAL A 109 4.95 -10.25 -12.24
N ARG A 110 3.64 -10.01 -12.16
CA ARG A 110 2.84 -9.31 -13.18
C ARG A 110 2.33 -7.98 -12.67
N ASN A 111 2.32 -6.96 -13.53
CA ASN A 111 1.72 -5.68 -13.19
C ASN A 111 0.19 -5.84 -13.07
N GLY A 112 -0.38 -5.56 -11.90
CA GLY A 112 -1.82 -5.68 -11.64
C GLY A 112 -2.67 -4.70 -12.44
N GLN A 113 -2.09 -3.58 -12.88
CA GLN A 113 -2.75 -2.58 -13.75
C GLN A 113 -2.65 -2.93 -15.23
N SER A 114 -1.79 -3.89 -15.61
CA SER A 114 -1.57 -4.32 -16.99
C SER A 114 -1.25 -5.81 -17.02
N PHE A 115 -2.19 -6.62 -16.55
CA PHE A 115 -1.94 -8.04 -16.24
C PHE A 115 -1.62 -8.91 -17.47
N LEU A 116 -2.04 -8.47 -18.66
CA LEU A 116 -1.80 -9.15 -19.93
C LEU A 116 -0.46 -8.78 -20.60
N ALA A 117 0.24 -7.76 -20.09
CA ALA A 117 1.58 -7.43 -20.54
C ALA A 117 2.59 -8.51 -20.11
N PRO A 118 3.81 -8.53 -20.69
CA PRO A 118 4.88 -9.39 -20.20
C PRO A 118 5.13 -9.20 -18.70
N ALA A 119 5.58 -10.28 -18.05
CA ALA A 119 5.99 -10.25 -16.66
C ALA A 119 6.99 -9.12 -16.38
N ALA A 120 6.82 -8.42 -15.26
CA ALA A 120 7.79 -7.46 -14.76
C ALA A 120 9.08 -8.17 -14.30
N ALA A 121 8.95 -9.38 -13.74
CA ALA A 121 10.05 -10.27 -13.41
C ALA A 121 9.56 -11.74 -13.47
N LYS A 122 10.45 -12.67 -13.76
CA LYS A 122 10.17 -14.11 -13.69
C LYS A 122 11.47 -14.88 -13.46
N GLY A 123 11.38 -16.03 -12.81
CA GLY A 123 12.56 -16.86 -12.54
C GLY A 123 12.31 -17.92 -11.48
N THR A 124 13.40 -18.37 -10.88
CA THR A 124 13.38 -19.21 -9.68
C THR A 124 13.72 -18.34 -8.49
N PHE A 125 12.95 -18.42 -7.42
CA PHE A 125 13.22 -17.66 -6.21
C PHE A 125 14.39 -18.30 -5.47
N GLU A 126 15.46 -17.55 -5.26
CA GLU A 126 16.69 -18.04 -4.61
C GLU A 126 16.78 -17.63 -3.13
N GLY A 127 15.66 -17.22 -2.53
CA GLY A 127 15.62 -16.72 -1.15
C GLY A 127 16.14 -15.28 -0.98
N ALA A 128 16.48 -14.60 -2.09
CA ALA A 128 16.87 -13.19 -2.11
C ALA A 128 15.75 -12.31 -2.67
N PRO A 129 15.70 -11.00 -2.32
CA PRO A 129 14.75 -10.07 -2.93
C PRO A 129 14.74 -10.11 -4.46
N VAL A 130 13.56 -9.91 -5.03
CA VAL A 130 13.34 -9.86 -6.48
C VAL A 130 13.35 -8.40 -6.94
N SER A 131 14.22 -8.09 -7.89
CA SER A 131 14.33 -6.75 -8.47
C SER A 131 13.23 -6.50 -9.51
N LEU A 132 12.45 -5.43 -9.33
CA LEU A 132 11.40 -5.00 -10.25
C LEU A 132 11.79 -3.73 -11.01
N PRO A 133 11.56 -3.65 -12.33
CA PRO A 133 11.96 -2.50 -13.14
C PRO A 133 10.99 -1.33 -12.99
N GLY A 134 11.51 -0.21 -12.47
CA GLY A 134 10.88 1.11 -12.46
C GLY A 134 11.52 2.07 -13.49
N PRO A 135 11.48 3.39 -13.24
CA PRO A 135 10.55 4.06 -12.33
C PRO A 135 9.14 4.04 -12.90
N TRP A 136 8.16 4.32 -12.05
CA TRP A 136 6.76 4.40 -12.46
C TRP A 136 6.15 5.74 -12.06
N PRO A 137 5.21 6.29 -12.85
CA PRO A 137 4.66 7.63 -12.60
C PRO A 137 3.83 7.72 -11.30
N HIS A 138 3.35 6.60 -10.78
CA HIS A 138 2.57 6.50 -9.54
C HIS A 138 2.88 5.18 -8.83
N GLY A 139 2.35 5.01 -7.61
CA GLY A 139 2.38 3.72 -6.92
C GLY A 139 1.93 2.58 -7.82
N LYS A 140 2.64 1.45 -7.76
CA LYS A 140 2.36 0.28 -8.60
C LYS A 140 1.90 -0.89 -7.78
N SER A 141 1.01 -1.68 -8.38
CA SER A 141 0.57 -2.96 -7.85
C SER A 141 1.01 -4.08 -8.77
N PHE A 142 1.43 -5.19 -8.16
CA PHE A 142 1.81 -6.42 -8.84
C PHE A 142 1.07 -7.60 -8.23
N ALA A 143 0.93 -8.64 -9.03
CA ALA A 143 0.53 -9.97 -8.59
C ALA A 143 1.71 -10.92 -8.78
N VAL A 144 1.95 -11.75 -7.77
CA VAL A 144 2.87 -12.89 -7.81
C VAL A 144 2.00 -14.15 -7.83
#